data_AF-F6XMV7-F1
#
_entry.id   AF-F6XMV7-F1
#
_cell.length_a   1.000
_cell.length_b   1.000
_cell.length_c   1.000
_cell.angle_alpha   90.00
_cell.angle_beta   90.00
_cell.angle_gamma   90.00
#
_symmetry.space_group_name_H-M   'P 1'
#
loop_
_entity.id
_entity.type
_entity.pdbx_description
1 polymer ?
#
loop_
_entity_poly.entity_id
_entity_poly.type
_entity_poly.pdbx_seq_one_letter_code
_entity_poly.pdbx_strand_id
1 'polypeptide(L)'
;MHNTYYQECLFYLHHYGTNLAIISFYMRHNCMREALEHLQKKESPPEVFIEGIFQPSYTSGKLHILENLLEDIDSTLESWGKYLIAACQHLQKKNYYHLLYELQQFMKDQVRAAMTCIRFFCHKAKTYAELGEKLSWLLKAKDHLKIYLQESSRRTGKKKLTFFRKKMNAADVSRHMNTVGLQLEVTRFLHRCESAGTSQITALPLPTLFGNNHMKMDVACKVMLGGKNVEDGFGIAFRVLQDFKLDAPATYCKAAQQLVKREKYSEIRQLLKCVNESGVAAKSDGDTILLSCLEKFGSIPSQELDGLIQAIHSDDNKVRK
;
A
#
# COMPACT_ATOMS: atom_id res chain seq x y z
N MET A 1 37.92 36.41 16.70
CA MET A 1 37.55 37.79 16.30
C MET A 1 36.04 37.83 16.14
N HIS A 2 35.33 38.56 17.01
CA HIS A 2 33.89 38.74 16.94
C HIS A 2 33.56 39.54 15.67
N ASN A 3 32.83 38.98 14.73
CA ASN A 3 32.49 39.66 13.48
C ASN A 3 31.42 40.73 13.77
N THR A 4 31.83 41.99 13.92
CA THR A 4 30.96 43.13 14.25
C THR A 4 29.80 43.27 13.26
N TYR A 5 30.05 43.03 11.96
CA TYR A 5 29.01 43.06 10.93
C TYR A 5 27.96 41.96 11.10
N TYR A 6 28.37 40.77 11.54
CA TYR A 6 27.43 39.67 11.84
C TYR A 6 26.48 40.05 12.98
N GLN A 7 27.02 40.65 14.05
CA GLN A 7 26.22 41.10 15.19
C GLN A 7 25.28 42.25 14.83
N GLU A 8 25.75 43.20 14.01
CA GLU A 8 24.91 44.29 13.51
C GLU A 8 23.78 43.78 12.61
N CYS A 9 24.07 42.85 11.69
CA CYS A 9 23.04 42.21 10.86
C CYS A 9 22.00 41.47 11.72
N LEU A 10 22.45 40.70 12.72
CA LEU A 10 21.54 40.03 13.65
C LEU A 10 20.69 41.03 14.42
N PHE A 11 21.27 42.13 14.89
CA PHE A 11 20.54 43.17 15.59
C PHE A 11 19.39 43.70 14.72
N TYR A 12 19.67 44.12 13.48
CA TYR A 12 18.62 44.60 12.58
C TYR A 12 17.59 43.54 12.24
N LEU A 13 18.01 42.29 12.01
CA LEU A 13 17.10 41.18 11.73
C LEU A 13 16.17 40.88 12.91
N HIS A 14 16.64 40.93 14.15
CA HIS A 14 15.80 40.70 15.33
C HIS A 14 14.80 41.84 15.59
N HIS A 15 15.15 43.08 15.22
CA HIS A 15 14.27 44.25 15.42
C HIS A 15 13.25 44.45 14.29
N TYR A 16 13.63 44.14 13.04
CA TYR A 16 12.84 44.50 11.87
C TYR A 16 12.57 43.33 10.90
N GLY A 17 13.27 42.21 11.05
CA GLY A 17 13.17 41.07 10.15
C GLY A 17 12.00 40.13 10.46
N THR A 18 11.61 39.34 9.46
CA THR A 18 10.68 38.22 9.66
C THR A 18 11.38 37.02 10.30
N ASN A 19 10.63 36.13 10.95
CA ASN A 19 11.20 34.89 11.50
C ASN A 19 11.92 34.06 10.43
N LEU A 20 11.39 34.02 9.20
CA LEU A 20 12.02 33.35 8.08
C LEU A 20 13.36 34.00 7.70
N ALA A 21 13.45 35.33 7.70
CA ALA A 21 14.68 36.04 7.38
C ALA A 21 15.78 35.77 8.43
N ILE A 22 15.43 35.79 9.71
CA ILE A 22 16.34 35.46 10.82
C ILE A 22 16.84 34.01 10.70
N ILE A 23 15.92 33.06 10.51
CA ILE A 23 16.25 31.63 10.34
C ILE A 23 17.14 31.40 9.12
N SER A 24 16.79 32.01 7.98
CA SER A 24 17.59 31.90 6.75
C SER A 24 18.98 32.49 6.93
N PHE A 25 19.11 33.57 7.71
CA PHE A 25 20.39 34.16 8.04
C PHE A 25 21.27 33.19 8.84
N TYR A 26 20.73 32.58 9.89
CA TYR A 26 21.44 31.56 10.66
C TYR A 26 21.87 30.36 9.79
N MET A 27 20.97 29.87 8.95
CA MET A 27 21.25 28.73 8.06
C MET A 27 22.37 29.02 7.05
N ARG A 28 22.44 30.25 6.51
CA ARG A 28 23.55 30.66 5.63
C ARG A 28 24.90 30.72 6.35
N HIS A 29 24.91 30.92 7.66
CA HIS A 29 26.12 30.98 8.49
C HIS A 29 26.44 29.64 9.19
N ASN A 30 25.80 28.54 8.79
CA ASN A 30 25.94 27.20 9.40
C ASN A 30 25.51 27.15 10.89
N CYS A 31 24.69 28.09 11.35
CA CYS A 31 24.13 28.16 12.70
C CYS A 31 22.76 27.47 12.78
N MET A 32 22.69 26.18 12.41
CA MET A 32 21.40 25.46 12.35
C MET A 32 20.75 25.28 13.73
N ARG A 33 21.54 25.12 14.79
CA ARG A 33 21.02 25.01 16.17
C ARG A 33 20.30 26.29 16.58
N GLU A 34 20.91 27.44 16.33
CA GLU A 34 20.36 28.75 16.66
C GLU A 34 19.08 29.03 15.86
N ALA A 35 19.02 28.56 14.60
CA ALA A 35 17.80 28.62 13.80
C ALA A 35 16.66 27.80 14.43
N LEU A 36 16.95 26.59 14.91
CA LEU A 36 15.99 25.69 15.58
C LEU A 36 15.51 26.26 16.91
N GLU A 37 16.42 26.79 17.72
CA GLU A 37 16.10 27.44 19.00
C GLU A 37 15.23 28.69 18.79
N HIS A 38 15.55 29.52 17.79
CA HIS A 38 14.72 30.68 17.43
C HIS A 38 13.32 30.27 16.97
N LEU A 39 13.23 29.23 16.13
CA LEU A 39 11.97 28.67 15.66
C LEU A 39 11.07 28.22 16.83
N GLN A 40 11.64 27.53 17.82
CA GLN A 40 10.92 27.12 19.03
C GLN A 40 10.52 28.32 19.90
N LYS A 41 11.47 29.20 20.22
CA LYS A 41 11.26 30.36 21.09
C LYS A 41 10.17 31.31 20.57
N LYS A 42 10.08 31.48 19.26
CA LYS A 42 9.06 32.32 18.61
C LYS A 42 7.80 31.55 18.21
N GLU A 43 7.73 30.26 18.52
CA GLU A 43 6.63 29.36 18.16
C GLU A 43 6.23 29.46 16.67
N SER A 44 7.22 29.62 15.80
CA SER A 44 6.99 29.94 14.38
C SER A 44 6.08 28.92 13.67
N PRO A 45 5.35 29.32 12.63
CA PRO A 45 4.47 28.41 11.90
C PRO A 45 5.28 27.36 11.12
N PRO A 46 4.70 26.18 10.80
CA PRO A 46 5.44 25.10 10.15
C PRO A 46 6.06 25.47 8.80
N GLU A 47 5.45 26.38 8.06
CA GLU A 47 5.95 26.85 6.75
C GLU A 47 7.35 27.46 6.88
N VAL A 48 7.61 28.19 7.97
CA VAL A 48 8.92 28.80 8.24
C VAL A 48 9.98 27.72 8.50
N PHE A 49 9.62 26.61 9.14
CA PHE A 49 10.51 25.46 9.29
C PHE A 49 10.80 24.79 7.94
N ILE A 50 9.75 24.61 7.12
CA ILE A 50 9.88 23.96 5.82
C ILE A 50 10.80 24.75 4.90
N GLU A 51 10.52 26.04 4.72
CA GLU A 51 11.25 26.91 3.80
C GLU A 51 12.62 27.30 4.35
N GLY A 52 12.70 27.60 5.64
CA GLY A 52 13.90 28.14 6.27
C GLY A 52 14.93 27.08 6.67
N ILE A 53 14.51 25.87 7.04
CA ILE A 53 15.39 24.85 7.64
C ILE A 53 15.35 23.54 6.86
N PHE A 54 14.17 22.92 6.77
CA PHE A 54 14.04 21.54 6.27
C PHE A 54 14.42 21.43 4.79
N GLN A 55 13.86 22.30 3.93
CA GLN A 55 14.18 22.31 2.50
C GLN A 55 15.64 22.62 2.20
N PRO A 56 16.25 23.68 2.75
CA PRO A 56 17.67 23.90 2.63
C PRO A 56 18.50 22.70 3.09
N SER A 57 18.13 22.05 4.20
CA SER A 57 18.88 20.92 4.75
C SER A 57 18.90 19.70 3.81
N TYR A 58 17.76 19.27 3.27
CA TYR A 58 17.77 18.12 2.36
C TYR A 58 18.32 18.45 0.97
N THR A 59 18.17 19.69 0.50
CA THR A 59 18.76 20.12 -0.80
C THR A 59 20.28 20.21 -0.73
N SER A 60 20.85 20.57 0.42
CA SER A 60 22.30 20.64 0.63
C SER A 60 22.91 19.34 1.17
N GLY A 61 22.16 18.24 1.26
CA GLY A 61 22.65 16.97 1.83
C GLY A 61 22.94 16.98 3.34
N LYS A 62 22.43 17.97 4.08
CA LYS A 62 22.64 18.17 5.52
C LYS A 62 21.47 17.66 6.38
N LEU A 63 20.59 16.82 5.85
CA LEU A 63 19.41 16.34 6.59
C LEU A 63 19.79 15.56 7.86
N HIS A 64 20.83 14.71 7.80
CA HIS A 64 21.31 13.98 8.98
C HIS A 64 21.79 14.91 10.11
N ILE A 65 22.37 16.07 9.76
CA ILE A 65 22.77 17.08 10.75
C ILE A 65 21.53 17.67 11.42
N LEU A 66 20.50 17.98 10.64
CA LEU A 66 19.23 18.44 11.17
C LEU A 66 18.62 17.41 12.11
N GLU A 67 18.52 16.15 11.68
CA GLU A 67 17.99 15.04 12.50
C GLU A 67 18.72 14.90 13.84
N ASN A 68 20.06 14.91 13.82
CA ASN A 68 20.87 14.86 15.04
C ASN A 68 20.61 16.06 15.97
N LEU A 69 20.47 17.27 15.42
CA LEU A 69 20.18 18.46 16.23
C LEU A 69 18.76 18.42 16.82
N LEU A 70 17.77 17.90 16.08
CA LEU A 70 16.41 17.74 16.60
C LEU A 70 16.39 16.76 17.78
N GLU A 71 17.09 15.62 17.68
CA GLU A 71 17.21 14.65 18.79
C GLU A 71 18.03 15.17 19.97
N ASP A 72 19.09 15.94 19.71
CA ASP A 72 19.92 16.53 20.77
C ASP A 72 19.14 17.60 21.58
N ILE A 73 18.35 18.43 20.90
CA ILE A 73 17.50 19.44 21.57
C ILE A 73 16.31 18.77 22.28
N ASP A 74 15.66 17.79 21.66
CA ASP A 74 14.55 17.03 22.24
C ASP A 74 14.58 15.57 21.79
N SER A 75 15.16 14.73 22.64
CA SER A 75 15.28 13.28 22.40
C SER A 75 13.94 12.55 22.21
N THR A 76 12.82 13.15 22.62
CA THR A 76 11.47 12.60 22.43
C THR A 76 10.85 12.97 21.08
N LEU A 77 11.39 14.02 20.43
CA LEU A 77 10.87 14.69 19.25
C LEU A 77 9.47 15.30 19.41
N GLU A 78 8.92 15.39 20.62
CA GLU A 78 7.55 15.87 20.84
C GLU A 78 7.40 17.35 20.50
N SER A 79 8.37 18.18 20.88
CA SER A 79 8.40 19.61 20.56
C SER A 79 8.49 19.87 19.04
N TRP A 80 9.03 18.91 18.29
CA TRP A 80 9.18 18.97 16.84
C TRP A 80 7.98 18.43 16.06
N GLY A 81 6.99 17.86 16.74
CA GLY A 81 5.89 17.11 16.12
C GLY A 81 5.20 17.84 14.98
N LYS A 82 4.76 19.10 15.20
CA LYS A 82 4.05 19.90 14.17
C LYS A 82 4.91 20.13 12.91
N TYR A 83 6.21 20.32 13.10
CA TYR A 83 7.19 20.57 12.04
C TYR A 83 7.51 19.29 11.24
N LEU A 84 7.70 18.17 11.93
CA LEU A 84 7.92 16.86 11.31
C LEU A 84 6.71 16.40 10.49
N ILE A 85 5.49 16.68 10.95
CA ILE A 85 4.28 16.42 10.15
C ILE A 85 4.25 17.28 8.89
N ALA A 86 4.52 18.58 9.00
CA ALA A 86 4.58 19.46 7.86
C ALA A 86 5.67 18.99 6.86
N ALA A 87 6.81 18.50 7.35
CA ALA A 87 7.88 17.96 6.51
C ALA A 87 7.42 16.71 5.75
N CYS A 88 6.74 15.78 6.42
CA CYS A 88 6.16 14.62 5.75
C CYS A 88 5.16 15.03 4.66
N GLN A 89 4.28 16.00 4.94
CA GLN A 89 3.31 16.52 3.97
C GLN A 89 3.99 17.20 2.79
N HIS A 90 5.03 17.99 3.03
CA HIS A 90 5.84 18.64 2.01
C HIS A 90 6.47 17.62 1.06
N LEU A 91 7.13 16.59 1.61
CA LEU A 91 7.76 15.53 0.81
C LEU A 91 6.72 14.73 0.01
N GLN A 92 5.55 14.46 0.60
CA GLN A 92 4.45 13.80 -0.10
C GLN A 92 3.93 14.64 -1.27
N LYS A 93 3.76 15.96 -1.10
CA LYS A 93 3.36 16.88 -2.20
C LYS A 93 4.40 16.93 -3.32
N LYS A 94 5.69 16.84 -2.98
CA LYS A 94 6.81 16.82 -3.94
C LYS A 94 7.08 15.43 -4.55
N ASN A 95 6.39 14.39 -4.12
CA ASN A 95 6.64 12.99 -4.51
C ASN A 95 8.04 12.45 -4.12
N TYR A 96 8.68 13.03 -3.10
CA TYR A 96 10.00 12.60 -2.60
C TYR A 96 9.86 11.45 -1.59
N TYR A 97 9.41 10.29 -2.09
CA TYR A 97 9.01 9.18 -1.22
C TYR A 97 10.17 8.49 -0.49
N HIS A 98 11.39 8.46 -1.05
CA HIS A 98 12.57 7.92 -0.36
C HIS A 98 12.92 8.75 0.87
N LEU A 99 13.01 10.07 0.69
CA LEU A 99 13.22 10.99 1.80
C LEU A 99 12.07 10.96 2.82
N LEU A 100 10.84 10.78 2.34
CA LEU A 100 9.68 10.63 3.22
C LEU A 100 9.79 9.37 4.09
N TYR A 101 10.25 8.27 3.50
CA TYR A 101 10.45 7.02 4.23
C TYR A 101 11.55 7.16 5.29
N GLU A 102 12.69 7.75 4.94
CA GLU A 102 13.79 8.02 5.88
C GLU A 102 13.31 8.88 7.06
N LEU A 103 12.61 9.98 6.79
CA LEU A 103 12.04 10.85 7.83
C LEU A 103 11.04 10.11 8.73
N GLN A 104 10.21 9.22 8.15
CA GLN A 104 9.26 8.40 8.90
C GLN A 104 9.96 7.38 9.82
N GLN A 105 11.10 6.84 9.39
CA GLN A 105 11.94 5.96 10.21
C GLN A 105 12.59 6.75 11.35
N PHE A 106 13.18 7.91 11.06
CA PHE A 106 13.77 8.82 12.05
C PHE A 106 12.76 9.15 13.16
N MET A 107 11.56 9.60 12.79
CA MET A 107 10.52 9.95 13.75
C MET A 107 9.83 8.74 14.41
N LYS A 108 10.24 7.51 14.06
CA LYS A 108 9.70 6.21 14.51
C LYS A 108 8.19 6.07 14.26
N ASP A 109 7.70 6.65 13.16
CA ASP A 109 6.30 6.52 12.73
C ASP A 109 6.11 5.26 11.86
N GLN A 110 6.00 4.14 12.55
CA GLN A 110 5.89 2.81 11.95
C GLN A 110 4.71 2.68 10.99
N VAL A 111 3.56 3.28 11.30
CA VAL A 111 2.35 3.17 10.46
C VAL A 111 2.56 3.91 9.14
N ARG A 112 3.06 5.15 9.17
CA ARG A 112 3.34 5.89 7.93
C ARG A 112 4.46 5.22 7.12
N ALA A 113 5.51 4.74 7.78
CA ALA A 113 6.60 4.00 7.13
C ALA A 113 6.10 2.75 6.39
N ALA A 114 5.19 1.98 6.99
CA ALA A 114 4.55 0.83 6.35
C ALA A 114 3.75 1.23 5.10
N MET A 115 2.98 2.32 5.16
CA MET A 115 2.20 2.79 4.00
C MET A 115 3.11 3.27 2.86
N THR A 116 4.25 3.91 3.18
CA THR A 116 5.25 4.31 2.17
C THR A 116 5.91 3.09 1.53
N CYS A 117 6.19 2.02 2.29
CA CYS A 117 6.66 0.75 1.75
C CYS A 117 5.66 0.12 0.78
N ILE A 118 4.36 0.12 1.12
CA ILE A 118 3.30 -0.35 0.20
C ILE A 118 3.27 0.48 -1.08
N ARG A 119 3.47 1.80 -0.97
CA ARG A 119 3.60 2.68 -2.15
C ARG A 119 4.81 2.30 -3.01
N PHE A 120 5.98 2.02 -2.43
CA PHE A 120 7.14 1.58 -3.20
C PHE A 120 6.91 0.25 -3.91
N PHE A 121 6.22 -0.69 -3.26
CA PHE A 121 5.82 -1.94 -3.88
C PHE A 121 5.00 -1.71 -5.16
N CYS A 122 3.96 -0.89 -5.10
CA CYS A 122 3.10 -0.62 -6.26
C CYS A 122 3.72 0.34 -7.29
N HIS A 123 4.79 1.06 -6.97
CA HIS A 123 5.25 2.19 -7.77
C HIS A 123 5.70 1.75 -9.17
N LYS A 124 5.05 2.30 -10.22
CA LYS A 124 5.35 2.08 -11.64
C LYS A 124 5.35 0.60 -12.09
N ALA A 125 4.80 -0.31 -11.29
CA ALA A 125 4.73 -1.71 -11.66
C ALA A 125 3.64 -1.95 -12.71
N LYS A 126 4.00 -2.66 -13.78
CA LYS A 126 3.08 -3.01 -14.89
C LYS A 126 2.76 -4.50 -14.93
N THR A 127 3.58 -5.33 -14.30
CA THR A 127 3.43 -6.79 -14.27
C THR A 127 3.64 -7.32 -12.86
N TYR A 128 3.15 -8.53 -12.59
CA TYR A 128 3.46 -9.23 -11.35
C TYR A 128 4.90 -9.75 -11.31
N ALA A 129 5.54 -9.95 -12.47
CA ALA A 129 6.98 -10.15 -12.57
C ALA A 129 7.74 -9.00 -11.89
N GLU A 130 7.45 -7.75 -12.28
CA GLU A 130 8.04 -6.53 -11.66
C GLU A 130 7.66 -6.34 -10.18
N LEU A 131 6.44 -6.72 -9.78
CA LEU A 131 6.06 -6.71 -8.36
C LEU A 131 6.83 -7.76 -7.55
N GLY A 132 7.17 -8.89 -8.16
CA GLY A 132 8.00 -9.94 -7.56
C GLY A 132 9.35 -9.41 -7.10
N GLU A 133 10.01 -8.61 -7.94
CA GLU A 133 11.29 -7.95 -7.62
C GLU A 133 11.18 -6.93 -6.47
N LYS A 134 9.95 -6.49 -6.16
CA LYS A 134 9.65 -5.48 -5.13
C LYS A 134 9.11 -6.09 -3.82
N LEU A 135 9.09 -7.42 -3.69
CA LEU A 135 8.55 -8.11 -2.50
C LEU A 135 9.22 -7.69 -1.19
N SER A 136 10.48 -7.27 -1.23
CA SER A 136 11.21 -6.75 -0.06
C SER A 136 10.50 -5.56 0.59
N TRP A 137 9.78 -4.74 -0.18
CA TRP A 137 8.98 -3.63 0.36
C TRP A 137 7.77 -4.10 1.17
N LEU A 138 7.11 -5.19 0.76
CA LEU A 138 6.01 -5.77 1.54
C LEU A 138 6.51 -6.39 2.85
N LEU A 139 7.70 -7.00 2.83
CA LEU A 139 8.33 -7.50 4.04
C LEU A 139 8.63 -6.36 5.03
N LYS A 140 9.25 -5.27 4.55
CA LYS A 140 9.47 -4.06 5.37
C LYS A 140 8.17 -3.48 5.92
N ALA A 141 7.12 -3.40 5.09
CA ALA A 141 5.81 -2.94 5.54
C ALA A 141 5.26 -3.79 6.69
N LYS A 142 5.37 -5.12 6.56
CA LYS A 142 4.95 -6.07 7.60
C LYS A 142 5.76 -5.90 8.88
N ASP A 143 7.08 -5.71 8.78
CA ASP A 143 7.96 -5.51 9.93
C ASP A 143 7.61 -4.23 10.70
N HIS A 144 7.38 -3.12 10.00
CA HIS A 144 6.92 -1.88 10.63
C HIS A 144 5.59 -2.06 11.39
N LEU A 145 4.60 -2.72 10.78
CA LEU A 145 3.31 -3.00 11.46
C LEU A 145 3.49 -3.92 12.67
N LYS A 146 4.40 -4.90 12.60
CA LYS A 146 4.74 -5.78 13.72
C LYS A 146 5.39 -5.02 14.87
N ILE A 147 6.36 -4.14 14.58
CA ILE A 147 6.99 -3.27 15.58
C ILE A 147 5.93 -2.38 16.25
N TYR A 148 5.03 -1.77 15.46
CA TYR A 148 3.95 -0.96 16.00
C TYR A 148 3.04 -1.71 16.98
N LEU A 149 2.65 -2.96 16.65
CA LEU A 149 1.83 -3.79 17.54
C LEU A 149 2.58 -4.14 18.83
N GLN A 150 3.85 -4.53 18.73
CA GLN A 150 4.67 -4.87 19.90
C GLN A 150 4.84 -3.66 20.83
N GLU A 151 5.07 -2.48 20.27
CA GLU A 151 5.13 -1.23 21.04
C GLU A 151 3.79 -0.88 21.69
N SER A 152 2.68 -1.11 20.99
CA SER A 152 1.33 -0.83 21.49
C SER A 152 0.94 -1.76 22.65
N SER A 153 1.27 -3.06 22.56
CA SER A 153 0.95 -4.05 23.60
C SER A 153 1.80 -3.90 24.87
N ARG A 154 3.06 -3.48 24.75
CA ARG A 154 3.98 -3.30 25.91
C ARG A 154 3.67 -2.06 26.76
N ARG A 155 2.73 -1.20 26.34
CA ARG A 155 2.51 0.14 26.90
C ARG A 155 1.28 0.25 27.81
N THR A 156 1.07 -0.74 28.69
CA THR A 156 0.10 -0.66 29.80
C THR A 156 0.53 0.30 30.92
N GLY A 157 1.70 0.94 30.84
CA GLY A 157 2.19 1.93 31.82
C GLY A 157 2.59 3.29 31.21
N LYS A 158 1.97 4.35 31.74
CA LYS A 158 2.33 5.80 31.86
C LYS A 158 3.36 6.51 30.95
N LYS A 159 3.88 5.96 29.86
CA LYS A 159 4.67 6.73 28.88
C LYS A 159 3.74 7.47 27.93
N LYS A 160 3.73 8.81 28.01
CA LYS A 160 3.00 9.70 27.09
C LYS A 160 3.27 9.28 25.65
N LEU A 161 2.21 9.08 24.88
CA LEU A 161 2.33 8.73 23.48
C LEU A 161 2.77 10.00 22.72
N THR A 162 3.87 9.91 21.96
CA THR A 162 4.27 10.99 21.04
C THR A 162 3.09 11.31 20.11
N PHE A 163 2.46 12.47 20.30
CA PHE A 163 1.16 12.80 19.72
C PHE A 163 1.16 12.89 18.20
N PHE A 164 2.33 13.16 17.60
CA PHE A 164 2.46 13.36 16.16
C PHE A 164 2.49 12.05 15.36
N ARG A 165 2.84 10.91 15.97
CA ARG A 165 2.90 9.61 15.27
C ARG A 165 1.50 9.15 14.88
N LYS A 166 1.36 8.60 13.68
CA LYS A 166 0.07 8.09 13.21
C LYS A 166 -0.39 6.94 14.11
N LYS A 167 -1.58 7.11 14.69
CA LYS A 167 -2.24 6.09 15.50
C LYS A 167 -3.18 5.25 14.64
N MET A 168 -3.26 3.97 14.98
CA MET A 168 -4.18 2.99 14.43
C MET A 168 -4.50 1.96 15.54
N ASN A 169 -5.75 1.49 15.63
CA ASN A 169 -6.10 0.48 16.62
C ASN A 169 -5.50 -0.89 16.24
N ALA A 170 -5.38 -1.81 17.20
CA ALA A 170 -4.73 -3.10 16.99
C ALA A 170 -5.45 -4.01 15.96
N ALA A 171 -6.78 -3.89 15.87
CA ALA A 171 -7.58 -4.65 14.91
C ALA A 171 -7.31 -4.20 13.47
N ASP A 172 -7.28 -2.89 13.23
CA ASP A 172 -6.95 -2.29 11.94
C ASP A 172 -5.52 -2.64 11.53
N VAL A 173 -4.54 -2.55 12.45
CA VAL A 173 -3.16 -2.92 12.13
C VAL A 173 -3.05 -4.40 11.76
N SER A 174 -3.72 -5.28 12.51
CA SER A 174 -3.79 -6.71 12.20
C SER A 174 -4.41 -6.95 10.81
N ARG A 175 -5.49 -6.24 10.47
CA ARG A 175 -6.12 -6.30 9.13
C ARG A 175 -5.17 -5.85 8.02
N HIS A 176 -4.43 -4.75 8.22
CA HIS A 176 -3.42 -4.30 7.25
C HIS A 176 -2.30 -5.33 7.10
N MET A 177 -1.83 -5.91 8.20
CA MET A 177 -0.80 -6.95 8.19
C MET A 177 -1.25 -8.20 7.44
N ASN A 178 -2.50 -8.63 7.64
CA ASN A 178 -3.10 -9.74 6.89
C ASN A 178 -3.20 -9.43 5.40
N THR A 179 -3.64 -8.22 5.04
CA THR A 179 -3.69 -7.76 3.64
C THR A 179 -2.30 -7.78 2.98
N VAL A 180 -1.26 -7.29 3.68
CA VAL A 180 0.12 -7.34 3.19
C VAL A 180 0.61 -8.78 3.03
N GLY A 181 0.27 -9.66 3.97
CA GLY A 181 0.59 -11.08 3.90
C GLY A 181 -0.05 -11.79 2.70
N LEU A 182 -1.34 -11.57 2.49
CA LEU A 182 -2.08 -12.13 1.36
C LEU A 182 -1.58 -11.55 0.02
N GLN A 183 -1.26 -10.25 -0.04
CA GLN A 183 -0.68 -9.66 -1.26
C GLN A 183 0.69 -10.28 -1.58
N LEU A 184 1.51 -10.57 -0.58
CA LEU A 184 2.81 -11.21 -0.76
C LEU A 184 2.66 -12.62 -1.32
N GLU A 185 1.68 -13.39 -0.85
CA GLU A 185 1.33 -14.71 -1.38
C GLU A 185 0.83 -14.63 -2.84
N VAL A 186 -0.15 -13.77 -3.11
CA VAL A 186 -0.67 -13.47 -4.46
C VAL A 186 0.46 -13.10 -5.41
N THR A 187 1.35 -12.22 -4.98
CA THR A 187 2.44 -11.71 -5.82
C THR A 187 3.45 -12.80 -6.14
N ARG A 188 3.82 -13.63 -5.17
CA ARG A 188 4.70 -14.78 -5.41
C ARG A 188 4.08 -15.78 -6.38
N PHE A 189 2.79 -16.07 -6.24
CA PHE A 189 2.09 -16.96 -7.15
C PHE A 189 2.10 -16.39 -8.58
N LEU A 190 1.59 -15.17 -8.77
CA LEU A 190 1.48 -14.56 -10.09
C LEU A 190 2.83 -14.24 -10.73
N HIS A 191 3.85 -13.89 -9.96
CA HIS A 191 5.23 -13.76 -10.46
C HIS A 191 5.71 -15.07 -11.07
N ARG A 192 5.52 -16.21 -10.38
CA ARG A 192 5.90 -17.53 -10.93
C ARG A 192 5.12 -17.85 -12.21
N CYS A 193 3.81 -17.56 -12.23
CA CYS A 193 2.96 -17.79 -13.41
C CYS A 193 3.40 -16.94 -14.62
N GLU A 194 3.69 -15.66 -14.42
CA GLU A 194 4.15 -14.78 -15.49
C GLU A 194 5.55 -15.18 -15.98
N SER A 195 6.48 -15.52 -15.09
CA SER A 195 7.81 -16.01 -15.46
C SER A 195 7.78 -17.35 -16.20
N ALA A 196 6.79 -18.21 -15.93
CA ALA A 196 6.57 -19.45 -16.65
C ALA A 196 5.78 -19.29 -17.97
N GLY A 197 5.35 -18.06 -18.31
CA GLY A 197 4.57 -17.77 -19.50
C GLY A 197 3.11 -18.25 -19.45
N THR A 198 2.60 -18.67 -18.29
CA THR A 198 1.21 -19.17 -18.14
C THR A 198 0.19 -18.06 -17.95
N SER A 199 0.63 -16.86 -17.54
CA SER A 199 -0.24 -15.70 -17.31
C SER A 199 -0.04 -14.64 -18.39
N GLN A 200 -1.16 -14.14 -18.95
CA GLN A 200 -1.17 -13.12 -20.00
C GLN A 200 -1.14 -11.68 -19.47
N ILE A 201 -0.80 -10.75 -20.37
CA ILE A 201 -0.65 -9.31 -20.13
C ILE A 201 -1.93 -8.72 -19.52
N THR A 202 -1.74 -7.89 -18.48
CA THR A 202 -2.82 -7.32 -17.68
C THR A 202 -3.18 -5.92 -18.18
N ALA A 203 -4.47 -5.59 -18.13
CA ALA A 203 -4.91 -4.21 -18.28
C ALA A 203 -4.30 -3.32 -17.18
N LEU A 204 -3.94 -2.09 -17.52
CA LEU A 204 -3.43 -1.09 -16.57
C LEU A 204 -4.59 -0.25 -16.02
N PRO A 205 -4.55 0.17 -14.74
CA PRO A 205 -3.50 -0.06 -13.75
C PRO A 205 -3.47 -1.52 -13.23
N LEU A 206 -2.27 -2.02 -12.92
CA LEU A 206 -2.09 -3.39 -12.44
C LEU A 206 -2.87 -3.60 -11.12
N PRO A 207 -3.81 -4.56 -11.05
CA PRO A 207 -4.63 -4.79 -9.88
C PRO A 207 -3.79 -5.31 -8.71
N THR A 208 -4.07 -4.81 -7.51
CA THR A 208 -3.48 -5.28 -6.24
C THR A 208 -4.54 -5.24 -5.15
N LEU A 209 -4.30 -5.95 -4.05
CA LEU A 209 -5.19 -5.98 -2.89
C LEU A 209 -5.22 -4.65 -2.11
N PHE A 210 -4.34 -3.71 -2.43
CA PHE A 210 -4.35 -2.35 -1.88
C PHE A 210 -5.32 -1.42 -2.62
N GLY A 211 -5.96 -1.89 -3.69
CA GLY A 211 -6.95 -1.16 -4.45
C GLY A 211 -8.37 -1.22 -3.88
N ASN A 212 -9.33 -0.74 -4.69
CA ASN A 212 -10.76 -0.85 -4.41
C ASN A 212 -11.25 -2.31 -4.59
N ASN A 213 -12.54 -2.56 -4.31
CA ASN A 213 -13.10 -3.91 -4.39
C ASN A 213 -13.06 -4.50 -5.81
N HIS A 214 -13.25 -3.68 -6.84
CA HIS A 214 -13.11 -4.14 -8.23
C HIS A 214 -11.69 -4.62 -8.53
N MET A 215 -10.66 -3.88 -8.11
CA MET A 215 -9.26 -4.30 -8.26
C MET A 215 -8.99 -5.62 -7.52
N LYS A 216 -9.56 -5.82 -6.32
CA LYS A 216 -9.39 -7.07 -5.57
C LYS A 216 -10.08 -8.26 -6.25
N MET A 217 -11.27 -8.05 -6.83
CA MET A 217 -11.93 -9.07 -7.66
C MET A 217 -11.09 -9.39 -8.91
N ASP A 218 -10.46 -8.37 -9.52
CA ASP A 218 -9.54 -8.57 -10.65
C ASP A 218 -8.29 -9.38 -10.24
N VAL A 219 -7.75 -9.14 -9.04
CA VAL A 219 -6.69 -9.99 -8.47
C VAL A 219 -7.16 -11.42 -8.33
N ALA A 220 -8.31 -11.66 -7.69
CA ALA A 220 -8.85 -13.01 -7.50
C ALA A 220 -9.07 -13.74 -8.84
N CYS A 221 -9.62 -13.04 -9.85
CA CYS A 221 -9.78 -13.55 -11.20
C CYS A 221 -8.43 -13.90 -11.85
N LYS A 222 -7.43 -13.01 -11.77
CA LYS A 222 -6.10 -13.26 -12.33
C LYS A 222 -5.39 -14.42 -11.65
N VAL A 223 -5.55 -14.59 -10.35
CA VAL A 223 -5.01 -15.72 -9.58
C VAL A 223 -5.62 -17.04 -10.05
N MET A 224 -6.95 -17.14 -10.19
CA MET A 224 -7.60 -18.36 -10.71
C MET A 224 -7.13 -18.71 -12.13
N LEU A 225 -6.87 -17.70 -12.96
CA LEU A 225 -6.50 -17.88 -14.38
C LEU A 225 -4.99 -17.94 -14.63
N GLY A 226 -4.16 -17.79 -13.58
CA GLY A 226 -2.71 -17.67 -13.71
C GLY A 226 -1.96 -19.00 -13.61
N GLY A 227 -2.51 -19.96 -12.87
CA GLY A 227 -1.92 -21.29 -12.65
C GLY A 227 -1.89 -22.16 -13.91
N LYS A 228 -1.41 -23.40 -13.77
CA LYS A 228 -1.50 -24.38 -14.87
C LYS A 228 -2.95 -24.81 -15.05
N ASN A 229 -3.64 -24.98 -13.93
CA ASN A 229 -5.08 -25.20 -13.83
C ASN A 229 -5.71 -24.19 -12.85
N VAL A 230 -7.03 -24.16 -12.78
CA VAL A 230 -7.79 -23.27 -11.87
C VAL A 230 -7.53 -23.59 -10.40
N GLU A 231 -7.39 -24.87 -10.07
CA GLU A 231 -7.22 -25.37 -8.70
C GLU A 231 -5.96 -24.79 -8.03
N ASP A 232 -4.85 -24.67 -8.78
CA ASP A 232 -3.57 -24.09 -8.31
C ASP A 232 -3.74 -22.71 -7.67
N GLY A 233 -4.65 -21.89 -8.23
CA GLY A 233 -4.91 -20.53 -7.78
C GLY A 233 -6.18 -20.38 -6.93
N PHE A 234 -7.08 -21.36 -6.96
CA PHE A 234 -8.42 -21.22 -6.39
C PHE A 234 -8.38 -20.91 -4.89
N GLY A 235 -7.53 -21.60 -4.11
CA GLY A 235 -7.44 -21.36 -2.67
C GLY A 235 -7.02 -19.93 -2.29
N ILE A 236 -6.10 -19.34 -3.07
CA ILE A 236 -5.66 -17.95 -2.87
C ILE A 236 -6.80 -16.99 -3.25
N ALA A 237 -7.45 -17.21 -4.40
CA ALA A 237 -8.57 -16.40 -4.86
C ALA A 237 -9.76 -16.45 -3.90
N PHE A 238 -10.09 -17.64 -3.39
CA PHE A 238 -11.13 -17.84 -2.39
C PHE A 238 -10.86 -17.04 -1.12
N ARG A 239 -9.63 -17.08 -0.59
CA ARG A 239 -9.23 -16.26 0.57
C ARG A 239 -9.35 -14.76 0.28
N VAL A 240 -8.98 -14.29 -0.90
CA VAL A 240 -9.20 -12.89 -1.31
C VAL A 240 -10.69 -12.54 -1.26
N LEU A 241 -11.56 -13.38 -1.81
CA LEU A 241 -13.00 -13.12 -1.82
C LEU A 241 -13.60 -13.10 -0.41
N GLN A 242 -13.18 -14.03 0.46
CA GLN A 242 -13.65 -14.13 1.85
C GLN A 242 -13.13 -12.99 2.73
N ASP A 243 -11.82 -12.74 2.76
CA ASP A 243 -11.19 -11.76 3.65
C ASP A 243 -11.70 -10.33 3.39
N PHE A 244 -12.06 -10.04 2.13
CA PHE A 244 -12.58 -8.74 1.71
C PHE A 244 -14.10 -8.70 1.53
N LYS A 245 -14.81 -9.81 1.78
CA LYS A 245 -16.27 -9.93 1.60
C LYS A 245 -16.74 -9.47 0.22
N LEU A 246 -16.12 -10.01 -0.82
CA LEU A 246 -16.36 -9.63 -2.22
C LEU A 246 -17.46 -10.50 -2.83
N ASP A 247 -18.00 -10.04 -3.97
CA ASP A 247 -18.95 -10.80 -4.77
C ASP A 247 -18.24 -11.96 -5.47
N ALA A 248 -18.29 -13.12 -4.81
CA ALA A 248 -17.69 -14.35 -5.30
C ALA A 248 -18.37 -14.85 -6.60
N PRO A 249 -19.71 -14.96 -6.69
CA PRO A 249 -20.39 -15.35 -7.93
C PRO A 249 -20.00 -14.49 -9.13
N ALA A 250 -19.99 -13.16 -9.01
CA ALA A 250 -19.60 -12.29 -10.11
C ALA A 250 -18.13 -12.49 -10.54
N THR A 251 -17.24 -12.74 -9.57
CA THR A 251 -15.82 -13.00 -9.85
C THR A 251 -15.62 -14.34 -10.55
N TYR A 252 -16.31 -15.40 -10.10
CA TYR A 252 -16.27 -16.72 -10.75
C TYR A 252 -16.85 -16.67 -12.16
N CYS A 253 -17.97 -15.97 -12.37
CA CYS A 253 -18.53 -15.74 -13.70
C CYS A 253 -17.52 -15.05 -14.62
N LYS A 254 -16.82 -14.03 -14.13
CA LYS A 254 -15.77 -13.34 -14.90
C LYS A 254 -14.62 -14.28 -15.27
N ALA A 255 -14.18 -15.13 -14.35
CA ALA A 255 -13.13 -16.11 -14.61
C ALA A 255 -13.59 -17.15 -15.65
N ALA A 256 -14.79 -17.70 -15.50
CA ALA A 256 -15.37 -18.67 -16.41
C ALA A 256 -15.52 -18.09 -17.83
N GLN A 257 -16.00 -16.85 -17.97
CA GLN A 257 -16.06 -16.16 -19.26
C GLN A 257 -14.69 -16.03 -19.95
N GLN A 258 -13.61 -15.83 -19.18
CA GLN A 258 -12.25 -15.80 -19.75
C GLN A 258 -11.76 -17.19 -20.14
N LEU A 259 -12.14 -18.24 -19.42
CA LEU A 259 -11.86 -19.62 -19.80
C LEU A 259 -12.57 -20.00 -21.10
N VAL A 260 -13.83 -19.58 -21.28
CA VAL A 260 -14.57 -19.77 -22.55
C VAL A 260 -13.86 -19.09 -23.71
N LYS A 261 -13.41 -17.83 -23.55
CA LYS A 261 -12.63 -17.12 -24.59
C LYS A 261 -11.32 -17.80 -24.96
N ARG A 262 -10.77 -18.61 -24.05
CA ARG A 262 -9.53 -19.37 -24.25
C ARG A 262 -9.80 -20.84 -24.63
N GLU A 263 -11.06 -21.20 -24.85
CA GLU A 263 -11.53 -22.55 -25.19
C GLU A 263 -11.10 -23.62 -24.16
N LYS A 264 -10.94 -23.21 -22.89
CA LYS A 264 -10.53 -24.09 -21.77
C LYS A 264 -11.74 -24.63 -21.00
N TYR A 265 -12.57 -25.45 -21.65
CA TYR A 265 -13.82 -25.95 -21.05
C TYR A 265 -13.61 -26.93 -19.88
N SER A 266 -12.54 -27.73 -19.90
CA SER A 266 -12.17 -28.59 -18.76
C SER A 266 -11.91 -27.80 -17.48
N GLU A 267 -11.31 -26.61 -17.60
CA GLU A 267 -11.03 -25.73 -16.47
C GLU A 267 -12.30 -25.09 -15.91
N ILE A 268 -13.35 -24.91 -16.73
CA ILE A 268 -14.67 -24.45 -16.25
C ILE A 268 -15.29 -25.52 -15.34
N ARG A 269 -15.21 -26.79 -15.75
CA ARG A 269 -15.64 -27.92 -14.91
C ARG A 269 -14.85 -27.99 -13.60
N GLN A 270 -13.53 -27.78 -13.66
CA GLN A 270 -12.69 -27.73 -12.46
C GLN A 270 -13.05 -26.55 -11.56
N LEU A 271 -13.32 -25.36 -12.11
CA LEU A 271 -13.79 -24.21 -11.35
C LEU A 271 -15.10 -24.53 -10.62
N LEU A 272 -16.08 -25.13 -11.29
CA LEU A 272 -17.35 -25.53 -10.67
C LEU A 272 -17.13 -26.54 -9.54
N LYS A 273 -16.24 -27.51 -9.75
CA LYS A 273 -15.84 -28.47 -8.70
C LYS A 273 -15.26 -27.73 -7.48
N CYS A 274 -14.30 -26.84 -7.69
CA CYS A 274 -13.70 -26.06 -6.60
C CYS A 274 -14.72 -25.17 -5.87
N VAL A 275 -15.66 -24.55 -6.61
CA VAL A 275 -16.74 -23.74 -6.02
C VAL A 275 -17.65 -24.61 -5.15
N ASN A 276 -18.06 -25.78 -5.64
CA ASN A 276 -18.92 -26.70 -4.89
C ASN A 276 -18.22 -27.28 -3.65
N GLU A 277 -16.93 -27.59 -3.75
CA GLU A 277 -16.11 -28.12 -2.64
C GLU A 277 -15.70 -27.04 -1.64
N SER A 278 -15.88 -25.75 -1.96
CA SER A 278 -15.51 -24.64 -1.06
C SER A 278 -16.35 -24.56 0.22
N GLY A 279 -17.51 -25.21 0.27
CA GLY A 279 -18.42 -25.25 1.42
C GLY A 279 -19.14 -23.93 1.75
N VAL A 280 -18.87 -22.86 0.99
CA VAL A 280 -19.49 -21.53 1.19
C VAL A 280 -20.39 -21.12 0.02
N ALA A 281 -20.23 -21.75 -1.14
CA ALA A 281 -21.03 -21.47 -2.32
C ALA A 281 -22.48 -21.96 -2.16
N ALA A 282 -23.43 -21.15 -2.62
CA ALA A 282 -24.81 -21.58 -2.77
C ALA A 282 -24.92 -22.55 -3.96
N LYS A 283 -25.90 -23.47 -3.93
CA LYS A 283 -26.17 -24.37 -5.06
C LYS A 283 -26.45 -23.61 -6.37
N SER A 284 -27.00 -22.40 -6.27
CA SER A 284 -27.27 -21.51 -7.40
C SER A 284 -26.03 -20.87 -8.01
N ASP A 285 -24.90 -20.84 -7.30
CA ASP A 285 -23.69 -20.15 -7.78
C ASP A 285 -23.09 -20.88 -8.99
N GLY A 286 -23.10 -22.22 -8.97
CA GLY A 286 -22.71 -23.05 -10.12
C GLY A 286 -23.56 -22.78 -11.35
N ASP A 287 -24.88 -22.76 -11.19
CA ASP A 287 -25.83 -22.45 -12.26
C ASP A 287 -25.62 -21.04 -12.81
N THR A 288 -25.37 -20.06 -11.93
CA THR A 288 -25.09 -18.67 -12.31
C THR A 288 -23.82 -18.58 -13.18
N ILE A 289 -22.77 -19.30 -12.81
CA ILE A 289 -21.52 -19.37 -13.59
C ILE A 289 -21.77 -19.96 -14.97
N LEU A 290 -22.52 -21.07 -15.04
CA LEU A 290 -22.85 -21.76 -16.29
C LEU A 290 -23.69 -20.88 -17.20
N LEU A 291 -24.78 -20.30 -16.71
CA LEU A 291 -25.64 -19.38 -17.46
C LEU A 291 -24.84 -18.19 -18.01
N SER A 292 -23.94 -17.64 -17.20
CA SER A 292 -23.07 -16.54 -17.61
C SER A 292 -22.13 -16.90 -18.77
N CYS A 293 -21.70 -18.16 -18.86
CA CYS A 293 -20.93 -18.67 -20.00
C CYS A 293 -21.82 -18.80 -21.26
N LEU A 294 -23.06 -19.27 -21.10
CA LEU A 294 -23.99 -19.50 -22.22
C LEU A 294 -24.54 -18.20 -22.83
N GLU A 295 -24.73 -17.15 -22.02
CA GLU A 295 -25.30 -15.88 -22.50
C GLU A 295 -24.34 -15.07 -23.38
N LYS A 296 -23.02 -15.17 -23.12
CA LYS A 296 -22.03 -14.31 -23.78
C LYS A 296 -21.36 -14.93 -24.99
N PHE A 297 -21.56 -16.23 -25.24
CA PHE A 297 -20.85 -16.95 -26.30
C PHE A 297 -21.79 -17.86 -27.09
N GLY A 298 -22.09 -17.47 -28.33
CA GLY A 298 -22.86 -18.28 -29.29
C GLY A 298 -22.03 -19.31 -30.06
N SER A 299 -20.73 -19.43 -29.79
CA SER A 299 -19.78 -20.27 -30.54
C SER A 299 -19.19 -21.43 -29.73
N ILE A 300 -19.83 -21.83 -28.62
CA ILE A 300 -19.40 -23.01 -27.86
C ILE A 300 -19.70 -24.26 -28.69
N PRO A 301 -18.75 -25.17 -28.93
CA PRO A 301 -18.99 -26.41 -29.65
C PRO A 301 -20.12 -27.22 -29.01
N SER A 302 -20.99 -27.84 -29.82
CA SER A 302 -22.21 -28.52 -29.33
C SER A 302 -21.95 -29.57 -28.24
N GLN A 303 -20.88 -30.37 -28.38
CA GLN A 303 -20.53 -31.38 -27.38
C GLN A 303 -20.15 -30.77 -26.01
N GLU A 304 -19.42 -29.66 -26.00
CA GLU A 304 -19.04 -28.97 -24.76
C GLU A 304 -20.22 -28.18 -24.19
N LEU A 305 -21.08 -27.64 -25.06
CA LEU A 305 -22.33 -26.98 -24.70
C LEU A 305 -23.27 -27.94 -23.96
N ASP A 306 -23.49 -29.13 -24.51
CA ASP A 306 -24.33 -30.17 -23.90
C ASP A 306 -23.77 -30.60 -22.52
N GLY A 307 -22.45 -30.76 -22.41
CA GLY A 307 -21.78 -31.09 -21.15
C GLY A 307 -21.92 -30.00 -20.08
N LEU A 308 -21.91 -28.73 -20.47
CA LEU A 308 -22.13 -27.59 -19.56
C LEU A 308 -23.60 -27.46 -19.15
N ILE A 309 -24.56 -27.70 -20.06
CA ILE A 309 -26.00 -27.69 -19.76
C ILE A 309 -26.36 -28.82 -18.78
N GLN A 310 -25.79 -30.01 -18.96
CA GLN A 310 -26.00 -31.13 -18.04
C GLN A 310 -25.46 -30.86 -16.63
N ALA A 311 -24.46 -29.99 -16.48
CA ALA A 311 -23.90 -29.62 -15.18
C ALA A 311 -24.77 -28.60 -14.41
N ILE A 312 -25.77 -27.99 -15.06
CA ILE A 312 -26.75 -27.11 -14.39
C ILE A 312 -27.61 -27.97 -13.47
N HIS A 313 -27.79 -27.55 -12.22
CA HIS A 313 -28.60 -28.28 -11.24
C HIS A 313 -30.08 -27.93 -11.33
N SER A 314 -30.44 -26.67 -11.62
CA SER A 314 -31.83 -26.24 -11.78
C SER A 314 -32.43 -26.69 -13.11
N ASP A 315 -33.51 -27.46 -13.05
CA ASP A 315 -34.22 -27.92 -14.25
C ASP A 315 -34.93 -26.77 -14.99
N ASP A 316 -35.43 -25.75 -14.28
CA ASP A 316 -36.01 -24.54 -14.88
C ASP A 316 -34.99 -23.76 -15.74
N ASN A 317 -33.72 -23.77 -15.33
CA ASN A 317 -32.64 -23.13 -16.07
C ASN A 317 -32.21 -23.94 -17.31
N LYS A 318 -32.38 -25.26 -17.29
CA LYS A 318 -32.11 -26.13 -18.46
C LYS A 318 -33.15 -25.93 -19.56
N VAL A 319 -34.41 -25.69 -19.21
CA VAL A 319 -35.52 -25.57 -20.17
C VAL A 319 -35.53 -24.21 -20.90
N ARG A 320 -34.86 -23.19 -20.36
CA ARG A 320 -34.80 -21.84 -20.95
C ARG A 320 -33.71 -21.65 -22.02
N LYS A 321 -32.92 -22.68 -22.34
CA LYS A 321 -31.83 -22.66 -23.32
C LYS A 321 -31.96 -23.81 -24.30
#